data_AF-A0A8J3PFW7-F1
#
_entry.id   AF-A0A8J3PFW7-F1
#
_cell.length_a   1.000
_cell.length_b   1.000
_cell.length_c   1.000
_cell.angle_alpha   90.00
_cell.angle_beta   90.00
_cell.angle_gamma   90.00
#
_symmetry.space_group_name_H-M   'P 1'
#
loop_
_entity.id
_entity.type
_entity.pdbx_description
1 polymer ?
#
loop_
_entity_poly.entity_id
_entity_poly.type
_entity_poly.pdbx_seq_one_letter_code
_entity_poly.pdbx_strand_id
1 'polypeptide(L)'
;MHRHHGLRSIPRFLAGVALTLGTVAATGLVLATPAAASPAHTPASLVQKLTGPNSPNNTYGRWNLKATDLGILWDNNAGQTMALFGDTFGDAWIGPGGGAFGAGDLNWRSNVLLRSTDSNLADGMSFASAVTAANGRAREILPGLHQPDNTGEVTKIPTAGIAVGNRQYVSFMSVRHWGVPGQWTTNYAKLAYSDDNGTTWSTTNTPTWNNPAFNEQFQMHAFERRDGYLYVFGTPSGRGGSIRLARVPEAQILTQSAYQYWNGSTWVTNNLAAATPIVGAPAAELSVRYDAYSGRWLMMYLSGEDIILRTATSPTGPWSGAQVAVSSADYPGLYGGYIHPWSSGGNIYFAMSQWDPYNVYLMKIRINTAGQIVDPNLMGDPSFERGALNGTGTGGFWACKGNCGLDAGYWGYTGVRNGFARYNSGWHDLHQTVAVTANTNYQLSGYLRTSPNSDNGFFGVRGTNDVVIAEANFRAVGAWTRFTVNFNSGSRTAVTVFGGVWTDHGDIWIQLDDFSLTRA
;
A
#
# COMPACT_ATOMS: atom_id res chain seq x y z
N MET A 1 -58.91 9.23 -26.11
CA MET A 1 -58.99 8.55 -27.42
C MET A 1 -58.17 9.34 -28.43
N HIS A 2 -56.99 8.81 -28.75
CA HIS A 2 -55.89 9.52 -29.41
C HIS A 2 -55.86 9.32 -30.93
N ARG A 3 -55.32 10.34 -31.62
CA ARG A 3 -55.00 10.36 -33.04
C ARG A 3 -53.64 9.70 -33.33
N HIS A 4 -53.59 9.08 -34.51
CA HIS A 4 -52.49 8.74 -35.43
C HIS A 4 -51.04 9.11 -35.06
N HIS A 5 -50.12 8.16 -35.26
CA HIS A 5 -49.27 8.06 -36.48
C HIS A 5 -48.52 6.72 -36.50
N GLY A 6 -48.47 6.07 -37.65
CA GLY A 6 -47.66 4.86 -37.88
C GLY A 6 -46.35 5.17 -38.60
N LEU A 7 -45.47 4.17 -38.72
CA LEU A 7 -44.56 4.01 -39.86
C LEU A 7 -43.97 2.59 -39.89
N ARG A 8 -43.85 2.11 -41.14
CA ARG A 8 -43.50 0.74 -41.57
C ARG A 8 -42.00 0.54 -41.70
N SER A 9 -41.60 -0.72 -41.56
CA SER A 9 -40.29 -1.34 -41.82
C SER A 9 -40.01 -1.58 -43.31
N ILE A 10 -38.79 -1.30 -43.83
CA ILE A 10 -38.16 -1.86 -45.05
C ILE A 10 -36.60 -1.82 -44.88
N PRO A 11 -35.82 -2.81 -45.37
CA PRO A 11 -34.44 -3.08 -44.94
C PRO A 11 -33.36 -2.35 -45.76
N ARG A 12 -32.15 -2.25 -45.21
CA ARG A 12 -30.98 -1.67 -45.89
C ARG A 12 -30.11 -2.74 -46.56
N PHE A 13 -29.87 -2.50 -47.84
CA PHE A 13 -28.96 -3.21 -48.74
C PHE A 13 -27.49 -3.09 -48.31
N LEU A 14 -26.76 -4.18 -48.52
CA LEU A 14 -25.29 -4.24 -48.59
C LEU A 14 -24.80 -3.56 -49.88
N ALA A 15 -23.82 -2.68 -49.76
CA ALA A 15 -22.97 -2.26 -50.88
C ALA A 15 -21.54 -2.13 -50.39
N GLY A 16 -20.68 -3.02 -50.88
CA GLY A 16 -19.24 -2.99 -50.64
C GLY A 16 -18.57 -1.91 -51.49
N VAL A 17 -17.57 -1.26 -50.91
CA VAL A 17 -16.56 -0.47 -51.63
C VAL A 17 -15.21 -0.96 -51.16
N ALA A 18 -14.48 -1.62 -52.06
CA ALA A 18 -13.09 -1.98 -51.87
C ALA A 18 -12.23 -0.73 -52.08
N LEU A 19 -11.47 -0.32 -51.06
CA LEU A 19 -10.42 0.67 -51.17
C LEU A 19 -9.08 0.00 -50.85
N THR A 20 -8.26 -0.20 -51.88
CA THR A 20 -6.89 -0.65 -51.76
C THR A 20 -6.02 0.46 -51.17
N LEU A 21 -5.59 0.30 -49.91
CA LEU A 21 -4.63 1.18 -49.24
C LEU A 21 -3.29 0.46 -49.11
N GLY A 22 -2.25 1.10 -49.64
CA GLY A 22 -0.86 0.67 -49.54
C GLY A 22 -0.39 0.63 -48.07
N THR A 23 0.45 -0.35 -47.79
CA THR A 23 1.04 -0.60 -46.47
C THR A 23 2.04 0.50 -46.09
N VAL A 24 1.60 1.42 -45.24
CA VAL A 24 2.51 2.19 -44.37
C VAL A 24 2.60 1.43 -43.06
N ALA A 25 3.81 0.98 -42.71
CA ALA A 25 4.08 0.33 -41.42
C ALA A 25 3.93 1.36 -40.29
N ALA A 26 2.73 1.46 -39.72
CA ALA A 26 2.51 2.15 -38.46
C ALA A 26 3.01 1.24 -37.33
N THR A 27 4.15 1.57 -36.75
CA THR A 27 4.54 1.09 -35.42
C THR A 27 3.52 1.60 -34.41
N GLY A 28 2.49 0.79 -34.17
CA GLY A 28 1.48 1.08 -33.15
C GLY A 28 2.14 1.10 -31.78
N LEU A 29 2.13 2.26 -31.13
CA LEU A 29 2.27 2.37 -29.69
C LEU A 29 1.10 1.58 -29.08
N VAL A 30 1.38 0.37 -28.62
CA VAL A 30 0.45 -0.37 -27.76
C VAL A 30 0.42 0.40 -26.44
N LEU A 31 -0.59 1.24 -26.27
CA LEU A 31 -0.95 1.77 -24.96
C LEU A 31 -1.34 0.56 -24.10
N ALA A 32 -0.45 0.12 -23.22
CA ALA A 32 -0.77 -0.88 -22.22
C ALA A 32 -1.91 -0.30 -21.37
N THR A 33 -3.11 -0.85 -21.51
CA THR A 33 -4.18 -0.59 -20.55
C THR A 33 -3.70 -1.06 -19.18
N PRO A 34 -3.93 -0.31 -18.09
CA PRO A 34 -3.59 -0.80 -16.76
C PRO A 34 -4.20 -2.19 -16.58
N ALA A 35 -3.37 -3.14 -16.15
CA ALA A 35 -3.84 -4.48 -15.85
C ALA A 35 -4.86 -4.39 -14.73
N ALA A 36 -6.07 -4.91 -14.98
CA ALA A 36 -7.14 -4.96 -13.99
C ALA A 36 -6.72 -5.77 -12.76
N ALA A 37 -7.30 -5.46 -11.60
CA ALA A 37 -7.17 -6.24 -10.37
C ALA A 37 -7.24 -7.76 -10.60
N SER A 38 -6.34 -8.52 -9.98
CA SER A 38 -6.47 -9.97 -9.93
C SER A 38 -7.67 -10.38 -9.07
N PRO A 39 -8.42 -11.45 -9.41
CA PRO A 39 -9.42 -12.01 -8.50
C PRO A 39 -8.79 -12.67 -7.26
N ALA A 40 -7.46 -12.78 -7.20
CA ALA A 40 -6.74 -13.36 -6.07
C ALA A 40 -7.10 -12.65 -4.75
N HIS A 41 -7.18 -13.44 -3.68
CA HIS A 41 -7.32 -12.91 -2.32
C HIS A 41 -5.99 -12.32 -1.85
N THR A 42 -6.06 -11.29 -1.03
CA THR A 42 -4.89 -10.72 -0.36
C THR A 42 -4.29 -11.72 0.63
N PRO A 43 -3.03 -12.18 0.43
CA PRO A 43 -2.36 -13.01 1.43
C PRO A 43 -1.85 -12.20 2.62
N ALA A 44 -1.66 -10.88 2.47
CA ALA A 44 -1.24 -10.02 3.56
C ALA A 44 -2.28 -9.89 4.66
N SER A 45 -1.80 -9.56 5.86
CA SER A 45 -2.63 -9.16 6.99
C SER A 45 -2.37 -7.70 7.32
N LEU A 46 -3.43 -6.93 7.61
CA LEU A 46 -3.29 -5.60 8.18
C LEU A 46 -2.78 -5.71 9.62
N VAL A 47 -1.73 -4.96 9.94
CA VAL A 47 -1.19 -4.86 11.29
C VAL A 47 -1.72 -3.63 12.00
N GLN A 48 -1.60 -2.43 11.39
CA GLN A 48 -2.00 -1.15 12.00
C GLN A 48 -2.14 -0.03 10.97
N LYS A 49 -3.13 0.85 11.12
CA LYS A 49 -3.14 2.17 10.46
C LYS A 49 -2.06 3.09 11.03
N LEU A 50 -1.12 3.52 10.21
CA LEU A 50 0.05 4.30 10.65
C LEU A 50 -0.21 5.80 10.75
N THR A 51 -1.10 6.34 9.91
CA THR A 51 -1.30 7.79 9.79
C THR A 51 -2.78 8.19 9.80
N GLY A 52 -3.02 9.47 10.06
CA GLY A 52 -4.31 10.13 9.96
C GLY A 52 -5.24 9.90 11.17
N PRO A 53 -6.51 10.33 11.04
CA PRO A 53 -7.53 10.11 12.06
C PRO A 53 -7.70 8.62 12.40
N ASN A 54 -7.94 8.36 13.69
CA ASN A 54 -8.14 7.03 14.26
C ASN A 54 -6.92 6.09 14.16
N SER A 55 -5.76 6.56 13.70
CA SER A 55 -4.50 5.84 13.87
C SER A 55 -4.06 5.90 15.34
N PRO A 56 -3.55 4.79 15.92
CA PRO A 56 -2.91 4.82 17.24
C PRO A 56 -1.77 5.83 17.36
N ASN A 57 -1.15 6.22 16.25
CA ASN A 57 -0.11 7.25 16.24
C ASN A 57 -0.61 8.67 16.49
N ASN A 58 -1.92 8.93 16.32
CA ASN A 58 -2.53 10.25 16.39
C ASN A 58 -1.73 11.32 15.62
N THR A 59 -1.30 11.01 14.39
CA THR A 59 -0.43 11.91 13.61
C THR A 59 -1.12 13.24 13.33
N TYR A 60 -2.46 13.25 13.24
CA TYR A 60 -3.24 14.46 13.07
C TYR A 60 -3.14 15.36 14.31
N GLY A 61 -3.45 14.86 15.51
CA GLY A 61 -3.38 15.65 16.73
C GLY A 61 -1.94 16.02 17.15
N ARG A 62 -0.94 15.21 16.80
CA ARG A 62 0.47 15.45 17.18
C ARG A 62 1.20 16.40 16.23
N TRP A 63 0.95 16.29 14.93
CA TRP A 63 1.77 16.96 13.90
C TRP A 63 0.98 17.59 12.76
N ASN A 64 -0.35 17.69 12.89
CA ASN A 64 -1.27 18.14 11.86
C ASN A 64 -1.10 17.35 10.55
N LEU A 65 -0.97 16.03 10.67
CA LEU A 65 -0.84 15.08 9.57
C LEU A 65 -2.14 14.27 9.49
N LYS A 66 -3.12 14.81 8.76
CA LYS A 66 -4.48 14.26 8.65
C LYS A 66 -4.60 13.23 7.54
N ALA A 67 -3.93 13.46 6.43
CA ALA A 67 -3.92 12.58 5.27
C ALA A 67 -2.53 12.63 4.63
N THR A 68 -2.02 11.48 4.20
CA THR A 68 -0.68 11.38 3.61
C THR A 68 -0.55 10.08 2.85
N ASP A 69 0.52 9.96 2.07
CA ASP A 69 0.84 8.75 1.36
C ASP A 69 2.32 8.35 1.41
N LEU A 70 2.56 7.20 0.79
CA LEU A 70 3.80 6.47 0.72
C LEU A 70 4.23 5.88 2.06
N GLY A 71 5.29 6.41 2.67
CA GLY A 71 5.97 5.78 3.80
C GLY A 71 7.18 4.99 3.34
N ILE A 72 8.13 5.65 2.70
CA ILE A 72 9.44 5.09 2.38
C ILE A 72 10.15 4.84 3.72
N LEU A 73 10.47 3.58 4.01
CA LEU A 73 11.05 3.15 5.28
C LEU A 73 12.53 2.79 5.12
N TRP A 74 13.39 3.27 6.02
CA TRP A 74 14.79 2.82 6.11
C TRP A 74 15.34 2.93 7.53
N ASP A 75 16.32 2.09 7.85
CA ASP A 75 17.07 2.18 9.09
C ASP A 75 18.07 3.34 8.99
N ASN A 76 18.07 4.24 9.97
CA ASN A 76 18.98 5.39 9.97
C ASN A 76 20.40 5.06 10.46
N ASN A 77 20.70 3.79 10.78
CA ASN A 77 21.90 3.30 11.46
C ASN A 77 22.12 3.88 12.87
N ALA A 78 21.07 4.39 13.50
CA ALA A 78 21.11 4.99 14.83
C ALA A 78 19.93 4.48 15.71
N GLY A 79 19.44 3.26 15.43
CA GLY A 79 18.39 2.60 16.21
C GLY A 79 16.99 3.15 15.96
N GLN A 80 16.75 3.79 14.82
CA GLN A 80 15.43 4.29 14.44
C GLN A 80 15.11 3.88 13.00
N THR A 81 13.84 3.59 12.74
CA THR A 81 13.32 3.57 11.38
C THR A 81 12.83 4.98 11.02
N MET A 82 13.31 5.50 9.89
CA MET A 82 12.78 6.71 9.27
C MET A 82 11.61 6.35 8.37
N ALA A 83 10.56 7.15 8.41
CA ALA A 83 9.40 7.05 7.53
C ALA A 83 9.21 8.38 6.81
N LEU A 84 9.47 8.39 5.51
CA LEU A 84 9.30 9.56 4.66
C LEU A 84 8.02 9.41 3.84
N PHE A 85 7.09 10.32 4.08
CA PHE A 85 5.81 10.38 3.41
C PHE A 85 5.82 11.40 2.27
N GLY A 86 4.95 11.21 1.29
CA GLY A 86 4.75 12.11 0.16
C GLY A 86 3.78 13.25 0.49
N ASP A 87 2.87 13.52 -0.44
CA ASP A 87 1.94 14.63 -0.34
C ASP A 87 1.11 14.49 0.94
N THR A 88 1.18 15.51 1.78
CA THR A 88 0.68 15.46 3.15
C THR A 88 -0.19 16.67 3.45
N PHE A 89 -1.38 16.40 3.97
CA PHE A 89 -2.41 17.41 4.18
C PHE A 89 -2.85 17.50 5.65
N GLY A 90 -3.18 18.71 6.07
CA GLY A 90 -3.63 19.03 7.43
C GLY A 90 -5.11 19.35 7.52
N ASP A 91 -5.45 20.32 8.37
CA ASP A 91 -6.81 20.65 8.80
C ASP A 91 -7.80 20.90 7.63
N ALA A 92 -7.38 21.59 6.55
CA ALA A 92 -8.25 21.90 5.41
C ALA A 92 -8.49 20.74 4.43
N TRP A 93 -7.85 19.58 4.62
CA TRP A 93 -8.15 18.40 3.82
C TRP A 93 -9.54 17.88 4.14
N ILE A 94 -10.39 17.77 3.12
CA ILE A 94 -11.76 17.27 3.25
C ILE A 94 -11.94 15.88 2.64
N GLY A 95 -10.95 15.45 1.84
CA GLY A 95 -10.93 14.12 1.24
C GLY A 95 -12.09 13.85 0.27
N PRO A 96 -12.16 12.60 -0.20
CA PRO A 96 -11.12 11.58 -0.10
C PRO A 96 -9.97 11.85 -1.11
N GLY A 97 -8.92 11.03 -1.14
CA GLY A 97 -7.79 11.19 -2.05
C GLY A 97 -6.82 12.34 -1.76
N GLY A 98 -5.78 12.44 -2.59
CA GLY A 98 -4.79 13.52 -2.54
C GLY A 98 -5.31 14.81 -3.20
N GLY A 99 -5.01 15.96 -2.60
CA GLY A 99 -5.33 17.27 -3.19
C GLY A 99 -6.80 17.73 -3.05
N ALA A 100 -7.61 17.05 -2.22
CA ALA A 100 -8.99 17.45 -1.94
C ALA A 100 -9.05 18.47 -0.78
N PHE A 101 -9.22 19.75 -1.11
CA PHE A 101 -9.15 20.86 -0.16
C PHE A 101 -10.50 21.55 0.06
N GLY A 102 -10.83 21.80 1.32
CA GLY A 102 -11.90 22.72 1.73
C GLY A 102 -11.38 24.14 1.94
N ALA A 103 -12.25 25.01 2.45
CA ALA A 103 -11.85 26.35 2.86
C ALA A 103 -10.98 26.30 4.13
N GLY A 104 -9.84 27.00 4.14
CA GLY A 104 -8.97 27.10 5.32
C GLY A 104 -7.47 27.04 4.98
N ASP A 105 -6.65 26.81 6.01
CA ASP A 105 -5.20 26.58 5.87
C ASP A 105 -4.96 25.25 5.13
N LEU A 106 -4.59 25.36 3.84
CA LEU A 106 -4.40 24.23 2.93
C LEU A 106 -3.34 23.23 3.44
N ASN A 107 -2.40 23.68 4.29
CA ASN A 107 -1.33 22.92 4.95
C ASN A 107 -0.83 21.68 4.15
N TRP A 108 -0.62 21.88 2.85
CA TRP A 108 -0.03 20.91 1.94
C TRP A 108 1.48 20.95 2.08
N ARG A 109 2.08 19.80 2.34
CA ARG A 109 3.52 19.58 2.41
C ARG A 109 3.85 18.46 1.44
N SER A 110 4.77 18.68 0.51
CA SER A 110 5.18 17.69 -0.50
C SER A 110 5.77 16.41 0.10
N ASN A 111 6.34 16.52 1.30
CA ASN A 111 6.91 15.41 2.03
C ASN A 111 7.05 15.74 3.51
N VAL A 112 6.95 14.73 4.38
CA VAL A 112 7.23 14.88 5.81
C VAL A 112 7.98 13.66 6.34
N LEU A 113 8.92 13.88 7.26
CA LEU A 113 9.75 12.82 7.85
C LEU A 113 9.36 12.56 9.30
N LEU A 114 8.97 11.32 9.59
CA LEU A 114 8.75 10.80 10.94
C LEU A 114 9.82 9.76 11.29
N ARG A 115 9.99 9.51 12.59
CA ARG A 115 10.93 8.50 13.12
C ARG A 115 10.21 7.59 14.10
N SER A 116 10.46 6.29 13.96
CA SER A 116 10.03 5.25 14.89
C SER A 116 11.25 4.65 15.58
N THR A 117 11.12 4.38 16.87
CA THR A 117 12.05 3.54 17.65
C THR A 117 11.44 2.18 17.95
N ASP A 118 10.26 1.91 17.40
CA ASP A 118 9.46 0.73 17.71
C ASP A 118 9.94 -0.46 16.90
N SER A 119 10.36 -1.51 17.58
CA SER A 119 10.92 -2.71 16.97
C SER A 119 9.97 -3.90 17.01
N ASN A 120 8.82 -3.80 17.71
CA ASN A 120 7.84 -4.89 17.76
C ASN A 120 6.77 -4.74 16.67
N LEU A 121 7.14 -4.99 15.42
CA LEU A 121 6.22 -4.80 14.30
C LEU A 121 4.97 -5.69 14.32
N ALA A 122 4.91 -6.70 15.19
CA ALA A 122 3.76 -7.59 15.30
C ALA A 122 2.53 -6.93 15.96
N ASP A 123 2.73 -5.98 16.86
CA ASP A 123 1.64 -5.24 17.54
C ASP A 123 1.37 -3.87 16.91
N GLY A 124 2.27 -3.36 16.08
CA GLY A 124 2.10 -2.10 15.36
C GLY A 124 3.44 -1.44 15.09
N MET A 125 3.41 -0.17 14.69
CA MET A 125 4.61 0.67 14.66
C MET A 125 4.24 2.06 15.15
N SER A 126 4.80 2.46 16.29
CA SER A 126 4.60 3.78 16.86
C SER A 126 5.63 4.80 16.35
N PHE A 127 5.21 6.03 16.08
CA PHE A 127 6.10 7.14 15.74
C PHE A 127 6.50 7.92 16.99
N ALA A 128 7.81 8.00 17.24
CA ALA A 128 8.40 8.71 18.37
C ALA A 128 8.50 10.22 18.10
N SER A 129 8.80 10.63 16.87
CA SER A 129 8.98 12.05 16.51
C SER A 129 8.68 12.35 15.04
N ALA A 130 8.49 13.63 14.72
CA ALA A 130 8.48 14.17 13.37
C ALA A 130 9.52 15.30 13.26
N VAL A 131 9.98 15.60 12.04
CA VAL A 131 10.68 16.88 11.80
C VAL A 131 9.65 17.99 11.75
N THR A 132 9.68 18.87 12.75
CA THR A 132 8.66 19.91 12.93
C THR A 132 9.17 21.32 12.64
N ALA A 133 8.22 22.22 12.33
CA ALA A 133 8.43 23.66 12.44
C ALA A 133 8.27 24.13 13.90
N ALA A 134 8.51 25.42 14.15
CA ALA A 134 8.42 26.03 15.50
C ALA A 134 7.01 25.93 16.12
N ASN A 135 5.96 25.80 15.31
CA ASN A 135 4.59 25.61 15.76
C ASN A 135 4.23 24.14 16.09
N GLY A 136 5.22 23.23 16.08
CA GLY A 136 5.03 21.80 16.37
C GLY A 136 4.45 20.97 15.22
N ARG A 137 4.03 21.58 14.11
CA ARG A 137 3.54 20.85 12.93
C ARG A 137 4.70 20.19 12.19
N ALA A 138 4.48 18.99 11.64
CA ALA A 138 5.45 18.40 10.72
C ALA A 138 5.67 19.32 9.52
N ARG A 139 6.93 19.57 9.16
CA ARG A 139 7.32 20.45 8.04
C ARG A 139 7.90 19.66 6.88
N GLU A 140 7.91 20.29 5.70
CA GLU A 140 8.68 19.79 4.57
C GLU A 140 10.17 19.69 4.90
N ILE A 141 10.75 18.54 4.56
CA ILE A 141 12.20 18.37 4.61
C ILE A 141 12.86 18.73 3.28
N LEU A 142 12.11 18.59 2.18
CA LEU A 142 12.46 19.00 0.82
C LEU A 142 11.29 19.81 0.24
N PRO A 143 11.23 21.14 0.48
CA PRO A 143 10.08 21.95 0.10
C PRO A 143 9.77 21.89 -1.40
N GLY A 144 8.51 21.62 -1.76
CA GLY A 144 8.03 21.74 -3.14
C GLY A 144 7.83 23.20 -3.56
N LEU A 145 7.84 23.48 -4.87
CA LEU A 145 7.52 24.83 -5.36
C LEU A 145 6.01 25.11 -5.43
N HIS A 146 5.16 24.09 -5.35
CA HIS A 146 3.69 24.21 -5.37
C HIS A 146 3.17 25.03 -6.55
N GLN A 147 3.82 24.89 -7.71
CA GLN A 147 3.43 25.60 -8.92
C GLN A 147 2.18 24.96 -9.54
N PRO A 148 1.37 25.72 -10.29
CA PRO A 148 0.23 25.16 -11.00
C PRO A 148 0.64 23.98 -11.89
N ASP A 149 -0.26 23.01 -12.00
CA ASP A 149 -0.05 21.79 -12.78
C ASP A 149 0.42 22.12 -14.21
N ASN A 150 1.43 21.40 -14.68
CA ASN A 150 2.09 21.57 -15.98
C ASN A 150 2.86 22.91 -16.21
N THR A 151 3.01 23.77 -15.20
CA THR A 151 3.77 25.04 -15.33
C THR A 151 5.21 24.96 -14.82
N GLY A 152 5.54 23.97 -13.98
CA GLY A 152 6.87 23.79 -13.44
C GLY A 152 6.91 22.63 -12.43
N GLU A 153 7.30 22.85 -11.17
CA GLU A 153 7.27 21.83 -10.12
C GLU A 153 6.02 21.97 -9.26
N VAL A 154 5.13 20.98 -9.39
CA VAL A 154 3.91 20.85 -8.58
C VAL A 154 4.28 20.43 -7.16
N THR A 155 5.07 19.36 -7.02
CA THR A 155 5.45 18.78 -5.73
C THR A 155 6.74 17.97 -5.84
N LYS A 156 7.42 17.78 -4.71
CA LYS A 156 8.58 16.88 -4.58
C LYS A 156 8.17 15.61 -3.84
N ILE A 157 8.03 14.51 -4.58
CA ILE A 157 7.60 13.23 -4.03
C ILE A 157 8.82 12.34 -3.75
N PRO A 158 9.00 11.84 -2.51
CA PRO A 158 10.06 10.91 -2.17
C PRO A 158 9.82 9.55 -2.84
N THR A 159 10.90 8.86 -3.18
CA THR A 159 10.86 7.55 -3.88
C THR A 159 11.71 6.49 -3.20
N ALA A 160 12.84 6.87 -2.62
CA ALA A 160 13.71 5.97 -1.86
C ALA A 160 14.45 6.70 -0.73
N GLY A 161 14.86 5.94 0.27
CA GLY A 161 15.65 6.41 1.41
C GLY A 161 16.64 5.33 1.84
N ILE A 162 17.85 5.71 2.26
CA ILE A 162 18.88 4.78 2.71
C ILE A 162 19.92 5.51 3.58
N ALA A 163 20.50 4.81 4.56
CA ALA A 163 21.65 5.28 5.31
C ALA A 163 22.95 4.63 4.82
N VAL A 164 24.01 5.43 4.69
CA VAL A 164 25.39 4.96 4.40
C VAL A 164 26.32 5.56 5.45
N GLY A 165 26.83 4.73 6.35
CA GLY A 165 27.37 5.21 7.62
C GLY A 165 26.28 5.99 8.36
N ASN A 166 26.59 7.21 8.81
CA ASN A 166 25.64 8.08 9.53
C ASN A 166 24.85 9.02 8.61
N ARG A 167 25.26 9.15 7.34
CA ARG A 167 24.61 10.05 6.39
C ARG A 167 23.37 9.39 5.81
N GLN A 168 22.28 10.15 5.79
CA GLN A 168 21.02 9.75 5.18
C GLN A 168 20.95 10.26 3.75
N TYR A 169 20.43 9.43 2.84
CA TYR A 169 20.22 9.78 1.44
C TYR A 169 18.76 9.52 1.07
N VAL A 170 18.18 10.43 0.31
CA VAL A 170 16.82 10.30 -0.21
C VAL A 170 16.84 10.58 -1.71
N SER A 171 16.08 9.80 -2.47
CA SER A 171 15.71 10.14 -3.83
C SER A 171 14.30 10.73 -3.85
N PHE A 172 14.10 11.78 -4.62
CA PHE A 172 12.79 12.36 -4.88
C PHE A 172 12.62 12.66 -6.36
N MET A 173 11.37 12.68 -6.80
CA MET A 173 10.96 13.16 -8.11
C MET A 173 10.33 14.55 -8.00
N SER A 174 10.66 15.42 -8.95
CA SER A 174 10.01 16.72 -9.15
C SER A 174 8.85 16.51 -10.13
N VAL A 175 7.61 16.46 -9.62
CA VAL A 175 6.42 16.25 -10.45
C VAL A 175 6.11 17.53 -11.23
N ARG A 176 5.89 17.38 -12.55
CA ARG A 176 5.52 18.47 -13.45
C ARG A 176 4.04 18.50 -13.75
N HIS A 177 3.47 17.34 -14.07
CA HIS A 177 2.08 17.22 -14.50
C HIS A 177 1.49 15.89 -14.04
N TRP A 178 0.35 15.91 -13.35
CA TRP A 178 -0.29 14.71 -12.79
C TRP A 178 -1.10 13.87 -13.78
N GLY A 179 -1.42 14.38 -14.97
CA GLY A 179 -2.10 13.63 -16.02
C GLY A 179 -3.38 12.90 -15.59
N VAL A 180 -3.68 11.78 -16.25
CA VAL A 180 -4.74 10.84 -15.82
C VAL A 180 -4.19 9.92 -14.72
N PRO A 181 -5.05 9.32 -13.86
CA PRO A 181 -4.59 8.44 -12.79
C PRO A 181 -3.59 7.39 -13.26
N GLY A 182 -2.45 7.32 -12.57
CA GLY A 182 -1.33 6.43 -12.92
C GLY A 182 -0.36 6.95 -13.99
N GLN A 183 -0.59 8.12 -14.57
CA GLN A 183 0.29 8.75 -15.56
C GLN A 183 0.70 10.15 -15.12
N TRP A 184 1.98 10.38 -14.85
CA TRP A 184 2.51 11.72 -14.59
C TRP A 184 3.85 11.93 -15.31
N THR A 185 4.19 13.20 -15.53
CA THR A 185 5.52 13.60 -16.00
C THR A 185 6.29 14.30 -14.90
N THR A 186 7.61 14.17 -14.95
CA THR A 186 8.53 14.77 -13.99
C THR A 186 9.45 15.76 -14.71
N ASN A 187 9.93 16.78 -13.99
CA ASN A 187 11.01 17.63 -14.49
C ASN A 187 12.36 16.90 -14.39
N TYR A 188 12.57 16.20 -13.27
CA TYR A 188 13.77 15.44 -12.95
C TYR A 188 13.52 14.52 -11.74
N ALA A 189 14.41 13.55 -11.53
CA ALA A 189 14.66 12.94 -10.23
C ALA A 189 16.01 13.37 -9.69
N LYS A 190 16.16 13.48 -8.37
CA LYS A 190 17.37 14.01 -7.75
C LYS A 190 17.59 13.41 -6.36
N LEU A 191 18.86 13.35 -5.95
CA LEU A 191 19.21 12.96 -4.59
C LEU A 191 19.26 14.16 -3.64
N ALA A 192 18.94 13.91 -2.38
CA ALA A 192 19.25 14.77 -1.25
C ALA A 192 20.03 13.98 -0.20
N TYR A 193 20.82 14.65 0.61
CA TYR A 193 21.47 14.05 1.77
C TYR A 193 21.26 14.86 3.05
N SER A 194 21.36 14.19 4.19
CA SER A 194 21.29 14.78 5.52
C SER A 194 22.39 14.21 6.43
N ASP A 195 23.05 15.11 7.16
CA ASP A 195 24.13 14.80 8.11
C ASP A 195 23.69 14.90 9.59
N ASP A 196 22.45 15.28 9.84
CA ASP A 196 21.90 15.57 11.19
C ASP A 196 20.66 14.72 11.48
N ASN A 197 20.76 13.43 11.09
CA ASN A 197 19.72 12.43 11.29
C ASN A 197 18.38 12.82 10.64
N GLY A 198 18.42 13.39 9.44
CA GLY A 198 17.23 13.73 8.65
C GLY A 198 16.56 15.05 9.02
N THR A 199 17.20 15.92 9.80
CA THR A 199 16.60 17.19 10.23
C THR A 199 16.72 18.26 9.15
N THR A 200 17.91 18.42 8.56
CA THR A 200 18.19 19.31 7.44
C THR A 200 18.72 18.52 6.24
N TRP A 201 18.38 18.98 5.04
CA TRP A 201 18.66 18.26 3.80
C TRP A 201 19.28 19.20 2.76
N SER A 202 20.28 18.68 2.03
CA SER A 202 20.96 19.40 0.95
C SER A 202 20.78 18.66 -0.37
N THR A 203 20.56 19.44 -1.44
CA THR A 203 20.56 18.96 -2.84
C THR A 203 21.73 19.57 -3.64
N THR A 204 22.69 20.19 -2.95
CA THR A 204 23.85 20.81 -3.59
C THR A 204 24.78 19.73 -4.11
N ASN A 205 25.13 19.82 -5.39
CA ASN A 205 26.04 18.90 -6.09
C ASN A 205 25.63 17.42 -5.99
N THR A 206 24.33 17.14 -5.92
CA THR A 206 23.81 15.77 -5.87
C THR A 206 23.43 15.25 -7.27
N PRO A 207 23.53 13.93 -7.51
CA PRO A 207 23.08 13.30 -8.74
C PRO A 207 21.66 13.71 -9.13
N THR A 208 21.46 13.99 -10.42
CA THR A 208 20.22 14.47 -11.01
C THR A 208 19.97 13.78 -12.35
N TRP A 209 18.79 13.20 -12.49
CA TRP A 209 18.28 12.57 -13.71
C TRP A 209 17.26 13.51 -14.35
N ASN A 210 17.75 14.37 -15.25
CA ASN A 210 16.89 15.33 -15.96
C ASN A 210 15.94 14.62 -16.92
N ASN A 211 14.71 15.12 -17.06
CA ASN A 211 13.68 14.52 -17.89
C ASN A 211 13.09 15.49 -18.94
N PRO A 212 13.91 16.16 -19.77
CA PRO A 212 13.43 17.20 -20.69
C PRO A 212 12.50 16.66 -21.79
N ALA A 213 12.60 15.38 -22.12
CA ALA A 213 11.78 14.69 -23.11
C ALA A 213 10.67 13.82 -22.48
N PHE A 214 10.49 13.89 -21.16
CA PHE A 214 9.49 13.14 -20.39
C PHE A 214 9.53 11.61 -20.57
N ASN A 215 10.66 11.05 -21.00
CA ASN A 215 10.87 9.64 -21.28
C ASN A 215 12.11 9.04 -20.59
N GLU A 216 12.67 9.74 -19.60
CA GLU A 216 13.77 9.25 -18.78
C GLU A 216 13.33 8.04 -17.93
N GLN A 217 14.21 7.05 -17.74
CA GLN A 217 13.90 5.74 -17.16
C GLN A 217 14.29 5.59 -15.68
N PHE A 218 14.89 6.63 -15.09
CA PHE A 218 15.31 6.70 -13.69
C PHE A 218 14.66 7.92 -13.01
N GLN A 219 13.33 7.96 -13.00
CA GLN A 219 12.54 9.04 -12.40
C GLN A 219 11.93 8.66 -11.05
N MET A 220 11.76 7.36 -10.78
CA MET A 220 11.49 6.85 -9.45
C MET A 220 12.53 5.81 -9.09
N HIS A 221 12.98 5.80 -7.85
CA HIS A 221 14.03 4.91 -7.39
C HIS A 221 13.57 3.98 -6.27
N ALA A 222 14.21 2.83 -6.17
CA ALA A 222 14.37 2.07 -4.93
C ALA A 222 15.85 1.83 -4.66
N PHE A 223 16.22 1.85 -3.39
CA PHE A 223 17.60 1.70 -2.94
C PHE A 223 17.80 0.43 -2.16
N GLU A 224 18.95 -0.21 -2.37
CA GLU A 224 19.45 -1.25 -1.48
C GLU A 224 20.98 -1.24 -1.50
N ARG A 225 21.61 -1.42 -0.33
CA ARG A 225 23.07 -1.50 -0.23
C ARG A 225 23.53 -2.93 -0.12
N ARG A 226 24.56 -3.28 -0.88
CA ARG A 226 25.24 -4.56 -0.73
C ARG A 226 26.61 -4.54 -1.39
N ASP A 227 27.54 -5.32 -0.85
CA ASP A 227 28.84 -5.60 -1.47
C ASP A 227 29.64 -4.34 -1.86
N GLY A 228 29.53 -3.27 -1.05
CA GLY A 228 30.22 -1.99 -1.27
C GLY A 228 29.56 -1.05 -2.28
N TYR A 229 28.37 -1.40 -2.77
CA TYR A 229 27.59 -0.61 -3.71
C TYR A 229 26.23 -0.21 -3.13
N LEU A 230 25.78 0.99 -3.51
CA LEU A 230 24.37 1.33 -3.53
C LEU A 230 23.81 0.88 -4.89
N TYR A 231 22.80 0.00 -4.87
CA TYR A 231 22.01 -0.36 -6.04
C TYR A 231 20.81 0.60 -6.15
N VAL A 232 20.55 1.05 -7.38
CA VAL A 232 19.45 1.96 -7.71
C VAL A 232 18.58 1.30 -8.76
N PHE A 233 17.41 0.83 -8.34
CA PHE A 233 16.37 0.31 -9.22
C PHE A 233 15.53 1.49 -9.70
N GLY A 234 15.40 1.66 -11.01
CA GLY A 234 14.76 2.82 -11.61
C GLY A 234 13.57 2.48 -12.49
N THR A 235 12.53 3.31 -12.44
CA THR A 235 11.44 3.34 -13.41
C THR A 235 11.28 4.74 -14.01
N PRO A 236 10.68 4.87 -15.20
CA PRO A 236 10.21 6.17 -15.70
C PRO A 236 9.12 6.75 -14.79
N SER A 237 8.69 7.99 -15.09
CA SER A 237 7.54 8.59 -14.41
C SER A 237 6.25 7.86 -14.77
N GLY A 238 5.29 7.83 -13.84
CA GLY A 238 4.05 7.07 -13.99
C GLY A 238 4.19 5.58 -13.66
N ARG A 239 3.11 4.83 -13.88
CA ARG A 239 3.01 3.40 -13.50
C ARG A 239 3.21 2.41 -14.65
N GLY A 240 3.44 2.90 -15.87
CA GLY A 240 3.56 2.08 -17.08
C GLY A 240 4.97 1.57 -17.40
N GLY A 241 5.95 1.86 -16.54
CA GLY A 241 7.37 1.64 -16.81
C GLY A 241 7.88 0.21 -16.58
N SER A 242 9.01 -0.11 -17.19
CA SER A 242 9.82 -1.29 -16.83
C SER A 242 10.91 -0.90 -15.82
N ILE A 243 11.40 -1.87 -15.05
CA ILE A 243 12.44 -1.66 -14.03
C ILE A 243 13.82 -1.84 -14.65
N ARG A 244 14.70 -0.87 -14.42
CA ARG A 244 16.12 -0.88 -14.81
C ARG A 244 17.00 -0.80 -13.58
N LEU A 245 18.30 -1.08 -13.75
CA LEU A 245 19.24 -1.15 -12.64
C LEU A 245 20.49 -0.32 -12.91
N ALA A 246 20.86 0.47 -11.90
CA ALA A 246 22.16 1.10 -11.77
C ALA A 246 22.81 0.69 -10.44
N ARG A 247 24.10 0.96 -10.30
CA ARG A 247 24.82 0.91 -9.03
C ARG A 247 25.89 1.98 -8.96
N VAL A 248 26.31 2.34 -7.76
CA VAL A 248 27.42 3.26 -7.51
C VAL A 248 28.20 2.79 -6.29
N PRO A 249 29.54 2.87 -6.25
CA PRO A 249 30.29 2.63 -5.03
C PRO A 249 29.77 3.53 -3.90
N GLU A 250 29.62 3.00 -2.69
CA GLU A 250 29.02 3.75 -1.56
C GLU A 250 29.73 5.08 -1.27
N ALA A 251 31.07 5.11 -1.41
CA ALA A 251 31.87 6.32 -1.23
C ALA A 251 31.65 7.39 -2.31
N GLN A 252 30.97 7.06 -3.41
CA GLN A 252 30.79 7.91 -4.58
C GLN A 252 29.32 8.21 -4.88
N ILE A 253 28.40 8.02 -3.91
CA ILE A 253 26.97 8.27 -4.08
C ILE A 253 26.68 9.70 -4.57
N LEU A 254 27.48 10.70 -4.18
CA LEU A 254 27.29 12.08 -4.63
C LEU A 254 27.95 12.39 -5.99
N THR A 255 28.61 11.43 -6.62
CA THR A 255 29.34 11.62 -7.89
C THR A 255 28.54 11.03 -9.05
N GLN A 256 27.79 11.86 -9.77
CA GLN A 256 26.94 11.43 -10.91
C GLN A 256 27.68 10.55 -11.93
N SER A 257 28.93 10.90 -12.26
CA SER A 257 29.74 10.18 -13.25
C SER A 257 30.25 8.81 -12.77
N ALA A 258 30.12 8.49 -11.49
CA ALA A 258 30.51 7.19 -10.94
C ALA A 258 29.41 6.12 -11.09
N TYR A 259 28.18 6.53 -11.42
CA TYR A 259 27.06 5.59 -11.58
C TYR A 259 27.29 4.66 -12.77
N GLN A 260 27.04 3.38 -12.54
CA GLN A 260 27.18 2.29 -13.50
C GLN A 260 25.80 1.71 -13.80
N TYR A 261 25.47 1.57 -15.07
CA TYR A 261 24.16 1.12 -15.55
C TYR A 261 24.25 -0.28 -16.13
N TRP A 262 23.32 -1.16 -15.77
CA TRP A 262 23.30 -2.55 -16.23
C TRP A 262 22.72 -2.66 -17.64
N ASN A 263 23.52 -3.13 -18.60
CA ASN A 263 23.08 -3.29 -20.00
C ASN A 263 22.50 -4.66 -20.32
N GLY A 264 22.34 -5.54 -19.32
CA GLY A 264 21.92 -6.94 -19.52
C GLY A 264 23.07 -7.94 -19.43
N SER A 265 24.32 -7.48 -19.54
CA SER A 265 25.52 -8.33 -19.49
C SER A 265 26.65 -7.77 -18.64
N THR A 266 26.83 -6.46 -18.66
CA THR A 266 27.95 -5.74 -18.04
C THR A 266 27.49 -4.40 -17.49
N TRP A 267 28.30 -3.83 -16.59
CA TRP A 267 28.08 -2.52 -15.99
C TRP A 267 28.77 -1.44 -16.83
N VAL A 268 28.00 -0.46 -17.32
CA VAL A 268 28.50 0.65 -18.14
C VAL A 268 28.53 1.93 -17.32
N THR A 269 29.72 2.50 -17.10
CA THR A 269 29.89 3.70 -16.28
C THR A 269 29.44 4.95 -17.03
N ASN A 270 28.75 5.86 -16.33
CA ASN A 270 28.32 7.17 -16.82
C ASN A 270 27.51 7.13 -18.14
N ASN A 271 26.78 6.05 -18.37
CA ASN A 271 25.94 5.91 -19.57
C ASN A 271 24.57 5.39 -19.19
N LEU A 272 23.67 6.30 -18.84
CA LEU A 272 22.31 5.98 -18.47
C LEU A 272 21.56 5.23 -19.58
N ALA A 273 21.76 5.63 -20.83
CA ALA A 273 21.05 5.07 -21.98
C ALA A 273 21.39 3.59 -22.23
N ALA A 274 22.47 3.08 -21.63
CA ALA A 274 22.84 1.67 -21.69
C ALA A 274 21.91 0.77 -20.85
N ALA A 275 21.15 1.32 -19.91
CA ALA A 275 20.33 0.54 -18.98
C ALA A 275 19.20 -0.21 -19.69
N THR A 276 19.20 -1.55 -19.59
CA THR A 276 18.15 -2.39 -20.14
C THR A 276 17.22 -2.92 -19.04
N PRO A 277 15.94 -3.24 -19.36
CA PRO A 277 15.01 -3.76 -18.36
C PRO A 277 15.47 -5.07 -17.72
N ILE A 278 15.40 -5.14 -16.39
CA ILE A 278 15.59 -6.37 -15.59
C ILE A 278 14.25 -7.01 -15.17
N VAL A 279 13.17 -6.22 -15.16
CA VAL A 279 11.79 -6.65 -14.97
C VAL A 279 10.90 -5.83 -15.91
N GLY A 280 9.99 -6.49 -16.61
CA GLY A 280 9.07 -5.84 -17.55
C GLY A 280 8.00 -4.99 -16.87
N ALA A 281 7.40 -4.09 -17.66
CA ALA A 281 6.25 -3.28 -17.26
C ALA A 281 4.98 -4.12 -17.01
N PRO A 282 3.98 -3.59 -16.27
CA PRO A 282 4.00 -2.31 -15.55
C PRO A 282 4.69 -2.42 -14.17
N ALA A 283 5.36 -1.36 -13.74
CA ALA A 283 5.97 -1.26 -12.42
C ALA A 283 6.02 0.20 -11.93
N ALA A 284 5.70 0.41 -10.66
CA ALA A 284 5.78 1.70 -9.98
C ALA A 284 6.03 1.56 -8.48
N GLU A 285 6.46 2.64 -7.83
CA GLU A 285 6.47 2.78 -6.36
C GLU A 285 7.20 1.62 -5.66
N LEU A 286 8.46 1.47 -6.02
CA LEU A 286 9.23 0.26 -5.79
C LEU A 286 9.91 0.28 -4.41
N SER A 287 10.06 -0.91 -3.83
CA SER A 287 10.90 -1.17 -2.70
C SER A 287 11.70 -2.44 -2.95
N VAL A 288 13.01 -2.37 -2.69
CA VAL A 288 13.92 -3.51 -2.84
C VAL A 288 14.70 -3.67 -1.56
N ARG A 289 14.88 -4.93 -1.13
CA ARG A 289 15.71 -5.28 0.03
C ARG A 289 16.39 -6.60 -0.20
N TYR A 290 17.61 -6.78 0.28
CA TYR A 290 18.15 -8.12 0.48
C TYR A 290 17.62 -8.71 1.80
N ASP A 291 17.02 -9.89 1.73
CA ASP A 291 16.48 -10.59 2.88
C ASP A 291 17.42 -11.69 3.34
N ALA A 292 17.94 -11.55 4.56
CA ALA A 292 18.88 -12.50 5.15
C ALA A 292 18.26 -13.88 5.41
N TYR A 293 16.95 -13.96 5.70
CA TYR A 293 16.27 -15.22 5.99
C TYR A 293 16.16 -16.13 4.76
N SER A 294 15.79 -15.57 3.62
CA SER A 294 15.70 -16.30 2.35
C SER A 294 17.00 -16.29 1.54
N GLY A 295 17.97 -15.43 1.89
CA GLY A 295 19.20 -15.24 1.14
C GLY A 295 18.98 -14.62 -0.25
N ARG A 296 17.87 -13.90 -0.42
CA ARG A 296 17.38 -13.40 -1.72
C ARG A 296 17.14 -11.90 -1.69
N TRP A 297 17.21 -11.30 -2.87
CA TRP A 297 16.66 -9.98 -3.12
C TRP A 297 15.14 -10.09 -3.21
N LEU A 298 14.44 -9.24 -2.48
CA LEU A 298 13.00 -9.05 -2.52
C LEU A 298 12.73 -7.73 -3.23
N MET A 299 11.79 -7.74 -4.17
CA MET A 299 11.31 -6.55 -4.87
C MET A 299 9.80 -6.50 -4.75
N MET A 300 9.31 -5.52 -4.01
CA MET A 300 7.88 -5.25 -3.81
C MET A 300 7.50 -3.95 -4.50
N TYR A 301 6.43 -3.98 -5.30
CA TYR A 301 6.04 -2.83 -6.09
C TYR A 301 4.59 -2.95 -6.60
N LEU A 302 4.01 -1.82 -7.00
CA LEU A 302 2.71 -1.77 -7.65
C LEU A 302 2.81 -2.21 -9.12
N SER A 303 1.99 -3.19 -9.52
CA SER A 303 1.92 -3.70 -10.89
C SER A 303 0.46 -3.85 -11.32
N GLY A 304 0.00 -2.95 -12.19
CA GLY A 304 -1.43 -2.80 -12.46
C GLY A 304 -2.08 -2.12 -11.26
N GLU A 305 -3.01 -2.81 -10.60
CA GLU A 305 -3.67 -2.34 -9.39
C GLU A 305 -3.21 -3.06 -8.11
N ASP A 306 -2.45 -4.16 -8.23
CA ASP A 306 -2.03 -4.99 -7.10
C ASP A 306 -0.58 -4.70 -6.68
N ILE A 307 -0.28 -4.89 -5.39
CA ILE A 307 1.12 -4.95 -4.92
C ILE A 307 1.61 -6.38 -5.07
N ILE A 308 2.75 -6.55 -5.74
CA ILE A 308 3.35 -7.85 -5.98
C ILE A 308 4.75 -7.95 -5.37
N LEU A 309 5.18 -9.19 -5.12
CA LEU A 309 6.52 -9.56 -4.70
C LEU A 309 7.21 -10.39 -5.80
N ARG A 310 8.46 -10.04 -6.10
CA ARG A 310 9.39 -10.89 -6.86
C ARG A 310 10.65 -11.14 -6.04
N THR A 311 11.31 -12.25 -6.32
CA THR A 311 12.59 -12.58 -5.68
C THR A 311 13.67 -12.95 -6.67
N ALA A 312 14.93 -12.73 -6.31
CA ALA A 312 16.09 -13.11 -7.11
C ALA A 312 17.29 -13.46 -6.22
N THR A 313 18.23 -14.24 -6.74
CA THR A 313 19.52 -14.51 -6.07
C THR A 313 20.57 -13.43 -6.38
N SER A 314 20.37 -12.64 -7.43
CA SER A 314 21.23 -11.53 -7.87
C SER A 314 20.37 -10.28 -8.12
N PRO A 315 20.88 -9.05 -7.88
CA PRO A 315 20.11 -7.84 -8.16
C PRO A 315 19.82 -7.67 -9.66
N THR A 316 20.64 -8.27 -10.54
CA THR A 316 20.44 -8.28 -12.00
C THR A 316 19.42 -9.30 -12.48
N GLY A 317 18.86 -10.12 -11.57
CA GLY A 317 17.99 -11.24 -11.91
C GLY A 317 18.74 -12.54 -12.26
N PRO A 318 18.07 -13.54 -12.86
CA PRO A 318 16.65 -13.50 -13.25
C PRO A 318 15.73 -13.37 -12.04
N TRP A 319 14.70 -12.53 -12.17
CA TRP A 319 13.67 -12.36 -11.15
C TRP A 319 12.58 -13.43 -11.30
N SER A 320 12.02 -13.88 -10.18
CA SER A 320 10.92 -14.84 -10.16
C SER A 320 9.67 -14.30 -10.87
N GLY A 321 8.72 -15.19 -11.12
CA GLY A 321 7.33 -14.80 -11.40
C GLY A 321 6.77 -13.91 -10.27
N ALA A 322 5.76 -13.11 -10.62
CA ALA A 322 5.07 -12.24 -9.67
C ALA A 322 4.25 -13.07 -8.68
N GLN A 323 4.29 -12.67 -7.41
CA GLN A 323 3.43 -13.18 -6.36
C GLN A 323 2.57 -12.03 -5.87
N VAL A 324 1.24 -12.14 -5.93
CA VAL A 324 0.35 -11.10 -5.36
C VAL A 324 0.58 -11.06 -3.85
N ALA A 325 0.91 -9.88 -3.32
CA ALA A 325 1.07 -9.65 -1.88
C ALA A 325 -0.15 -8.93 -1.29
N VAL A 326 -0.71 -7.97 -2.03
CA VAL A 326 -1.98 -7.32 -1.69
C VAL A 326 -2.79 -7.11 -2.96
N SER A 327 -4.08 -7.46 -2.91
CA SER A 327 -5.00 -7.26 -4.02
C SER A 327 -5.83 -5.99 -3.84
N SER A 328 -6.00 -5.21 -4.92
CA SER A 328 -6.89 -4.05 -4.93
C SER A 328 -8.36 -4.41 -4.76
N ALA A 329 -8.74 -5.67 -4.95
CA ALA A 329 -10.11 -6.12 -4.67
C ALA A 329 -10.44 -6.11 -3.17
N ASP A 330 -9.43 -6.29 -2.31
CA ASP A 330 -9.58 -6.15 -0.85
C ASP A 330 -9.19 -4.74 -0.38
N TYR A 331 -8.24 -4.08 -1.06
CA TYR A 331 -7.83 -2.72 -0.72
C TYR A 331 -7.91 -1.81 -1.96
N PRO A 332 -9.11 -1.35 -2.35
CA PRO A 332 -9.27 -0.51 -3.53
C PRO A 332 -8.43 0.76 -3.43
N GLY A 333 -7.78 1.12 -4.54
CA GLY A 333 -6.88 2.28 -4.58
C GLY A 333 -5.62 2.12 -3.72
N LEU A 334 -5.22 0.88 -3.38
CA LEU A 334 -3.92 0.62 -2.77
C LEU A 334 -2.78 1.06 -3.69
N TYR A 335 -1.64 1.39 -3.09
CA TYR A 335 -0.39 1.67 -3.80
C TYR A 335 0.82 1.67 -2.85
N GLY A 336 2.04 1.72 -3.39
CA GLY A 336 3.28 1.55 -2.61
C GLY A 336 3.70 0.09 -2.42
N GLY A 337 3.93 -0.31 -1.17
CA GLY A 337 4.57 -1.60 -0.84
C GLY A 337 6.02 -1.44 -0.35
N TYR A 338 6.23 -0.51 0.60
CA TYR A 338 7.57 -0.15 1.08
C TYR A 338 8.02 -1.07 2.21
N ILE A 339 8.96 -1.97 1.93
CA ILE A 339 9.44 -2.99 2.87
C ILE A 339 10.08 -2.32 4.09
N HIS A 340 9.62 -2.69 5.27
CA HIS A 340 10.19 -2.23 6.53
C HIS A 340 11.59 -2.83 6.72
N PRO A 341 12.62 -2.02 7.04
CA PRO A 341 14.01 -2.47 7.12
C PRO A 341 14.24 -3.56 8.18
N TRP A 342 13.47 -3.54 9.27
CA TRP A 342 13.55 -4.53 10.37
C TRP A 342 12.69 -5.79 10.18
N SER A 343 12.14 -6.03 8.98
CA SER A 343 11.52 -7.32 8.66
C SER A 343 12.52 -8.47 8.83
N SER A 344 12.13 -9.59 9.44
CA SER A 344 13.05 -10.70 9.75
C SER A 344 12.32 -12.03 9.98
N GLY A 345 13.07 -13.13 9.96
CA GLY A 345 12.53 -14.47 10.26
C GLY A 345 11.40 -14.93 9.33
N GLY A 346 11.44 -14.48 8.07
CA GLY A 346 10.39 -14.73 7.08
C GLY A 346 9.14 -13.86 7.24
N ASN A 347 9.05 -13.00 8.26
CA ASN A 347 7.99 -12.01 8.38
C ASN A 347 8.41 -10.74 7.64
N ILE A 348 7.68 -10.38 6.60
CA ILE A 348 7.91 -9.16 5.81
C ILE A 348 6.80 -8.16 6.14
N TYR A 349 7.19 -7.11 6.84
CA TYR A 349 6.35 -5.96 7.14
C TYR A 349 6.60 -4.88 6.10
N PHE A 350 5.56 -4.14 5.72
CA PHE A 350 5.68 -3.09 4.72
C PHE A 350 4.60 -2.02 4.87
N ALA A 351 4.91 -0.79 4.46
CA ALA A 351 3.95 0.29 4.39
C ALA A 351 3.19 0.24 3.05
N MET A 352 1.87 0.24 3.14
CA MET A 352 0.94 0.34 2.02
C MET A 352 0.13 1.62 2.16
N SER A 353 0.03 2.40 1.09
CA SER A 353 -0.91 3.52 1.02
C SER A 353 -2.24 3.07 0.46
N GLN A 354 -3.31 3.73 0.86
CA GLN A 354 -4.63 3.58 0.25
C GLN A 354 -5.21 4.95 -0.06
N TRP A 355 -5.63 5.15 -1.31
CA TRP A 355 -6.12 6.43 -1.82
C TRP A 355 -7.34 6.95 -1.07
N ASP A 356 -8.21 6.04 -0.65
CA ASP A 356 -9.44 6.32 0.08
C ASP A 356 -9.37 5.53 1.40
N PRO A 357 -9.09 6.16 2.57
CA PRO A 357 -9.17 7.59 2.89
C PRO A 357 -7.82 8.38 2.87
N TYR A 358 -6.90 8.07 1.96
CA TYR A 358 -5.59 8.74 1.80
C TYR A 358 -4.67 8.67 3.03
N ASN A 359 -4.34 7.43 3.40
CA ASN A 359 -3.52 7.13 4.57
C ASN A 359 -2.65 5.88 4.38
N VAL A 360 -1.70 5.69 5.28
CA VAL A 360 -0.71 4.62 5.23
C VAL A 360 -0.96 3.57 6.32
N TYR A 361 -0.76 2.32 5.97
CA TYR A 361 -1.03 1.14 6.79
C TYR A 361 0.21 0.24 6.82
N LEU A 362 0.47 -0.36 7.98
CA LEU A 362 1.46 -1.41 8.16
C LEU A 362 0.81 -2.75 7.83
N MET A 363 1.34 -3.42 6.82
CA MET A 363 0.92 -4.74 6.36
C MET A 363 1.98 -5.78 6.69
N LYS A 364 1.58 -7.06 6.69
CA LYS A 364 2.48 -8.19 6.92
C LYS A 364 2.18 -9.33 5.95
N ILE A 365 3.22 -9.91 5.36
CA ILE A 365 3.19 -11.25 4.72
C ILE A 365 4.24 -12.16 5.38
N ARG A 366 4.12 -13.46 5.15
CA ARG A 366 5.14 -14.45 5.50
C ARG A 366 5.72 -15.08 4.24
N ILE A 367 7.04 -15.29 4.25
CA ILE A 367 7.76 -15.98 3.18
C ILE A 367 8.50 -17.21 3.72
N ASN A 368 8.71 -18.21 2.86
CA ASN A 368 9.64 -19.31 3.12
C ASN A 368 11.07 -18.96 2.67
N THR A 369 12.03 -19.87 2.88
CA THR A 369 13.44 -19.67 2.49
C THR A 369 13.66 -19.61 0.98
N ALA A 370 12.70 -20.07 0.17
CA ALA A 370 12.71 -19.89 -1.28
C ALA A 370 12.17 -18.52 -1.72
N GLY A 371 11.75 -17.66 -0.79
CA GLY A 371 11.16 -16.36 -1.08
C GLY A 371 9.72 -16.44 -1.60
N GLN A 372 9.03 -17.56 -1.35
CA GLN A 372 7.62 -17.72 -1.71
C GLN A 372 6.72 -17.27 -0.57
N ILE A 373 5.63 -16.58 -0.89
CA ILE A 373 4.59 -16.22 0.10
C ILE A 373 3.94 -17.51 0.60
N VAL A 374 3.89 -17.67 1.93
CA VAL A 374 3.32 -18.82 2.63
C VAL A 374 2.45 -18.35 3.79
N ASP A 375 1.63 -19.26 4.32
CA ASP A 375 0.72 -18.99 5.44
C ASP A 375 -0.14 -17.72 5.23
N PRO A 376 -0.84 -17.61 4.08
CA PRO A 376 -1.60 -16.41 3.72
C PRO A 376 -2.76 -16.18 4.67
N ASN A 377 -3.28 -14.95 4.67
CA ASN A 377 -4.58 -14.65 5.26
C ASN A 377 -5.66 -15.50 4.58
N LEU A 378 -6.40 -16.28 5.39
CA LEU A 378 -7.41 -17.21 4.90
C LEU A 378 -8.80 -16.58 4.74
N MET A 379 -8.97 -15.32 5.12
CA MET A 379 -10.22 -14.58 4.96
C MET A 379 -10.51 -14.30 3.48
N GLY A 380 -11.74 -14.51 3.04
CA GLY A 380 -12.14 -14.30 1.65
C GLY A 380 -12.44 -12.84 1.28
N ASP A 381 -12.89 -12.05 2.25
CA ASP A 381 -13.20 -10.62 2.10
C ASP A 381 -12.81 -9.90 3.40
N PRO A 382 -11.50 -9.83 3.72
CA PRO A 382 -11.01 -9.38 5.02
C PRO A 382 -11.45 -7.96 5.39
N SER A 383 -11.52 -7.05 4.42
CA SER A 383 -11.83 -5.62 4.56
C SER A 383 -13.27 -5.26 4.18
N PHE A 384 -14.09 -6.25 3.81
CA PHE A 384 -15.48 -6.05 3.31
C PHE A 384 -15.60 -5.28 1.98
N GLU A 385 -14.49 -4.90 1.35
CA GLU A 385 -14.47 -4.12 0.11
C GLU A 385 -15.02 -4.89 -1.09
N ARG A 386 -14.90 -6.23 -1.08
CA ARG A 386 -15.52 -7.05 -2.14
C ARG A 386 -17.05 -7.04 -2.07
N GLY A 387 -17.61 -6.68 -0.91
CA GLY A 387 -19.06 -6.70 -0.69
C GLY A 387 -19.62 -8.11 -0.67
N ALA A 388 -18.81 -9.09 -0.27
CA ALA A 388 -19.16 -10.50 -0.36
C ALA A 388 -20.02 -10.91 0.84
N LEU A 389 -21.34 -10.66 0.77
CA LEU A 389 -22.31 -11.11 1.77
C LEU A 389 -23.25 -12.17 1.16
N ASN A 390 -23.44 -13.29 1.85
CA ASN A 390 -24.42 -14.32 1.53
C ASN A 390 -25.12 -14.86 2.79
N GLY A 391 -26.04 -15.81 2.64
CA GLY A 391 -26.77 -16.37 3.77
C GLY A 391 -26.05 -17.50 4.53
N THR A 392 -24.89 -17.97 4.08
CA THR A 392 -24.24 -19.20 4.60
C THR A 392 -22.86 -18.97 5.21
N GLY A 393 -22.20 -17.87 4.87
CA GLY A 393 -20.86 -17.51 5.33
C GLY A 393 -19.78 -18.35 4.68
N THR A 394 -20.06 -19.01 3.56
CA THR A 394 -19.14 -19.95 2.90
C THR A 394 -18.60 -19.38 1.59
N GLY A 395 -17.48 -19.94 1.11
CA GLY A 395 -16.92 -19.58 -0.20
C GLY A 395 -16.26 -18.19 -0.23
N GLY A 396 -15.78 -17.71 0.91
CA GLY A 396 -15.17 -16.40 1.06
C GLY A 396 -16.16 -15.24 1.28
N PHE A 397 -17.46 -15.55 1.42
CA PHE A 397 -18.50 -14.58 1.74
C PHE A 397 -18.75 -14.55 3.25
N TRP A 398 -19.06 -13.36 3.75
CA TRP A 398 -19.65 -13.16 5.08
C TRP A 398 -21.11 -13.59 5.11
N ALA A 399 -21.59 -13.98 6.28
CA ALA A 399 -23.00 -14.13 6.60
C ALA A 399 -23.34 -13.43 7.90
N CYS A 400 -24.63 -13.40 8.15
CA CYS A 400 -25.29 -12.56 9.10
C CYS A 400 -26.17 -13.39 10.03
N LYS A 401 -26.07 -13.15 11.34
CA LYS A 401 -27.08 -13.59 12.30
C LYS A 401 -27.74 -12.36 12.90
N GLY A 402 -29.06 -12.27 12.79
CA GLY A 402 -29.83 -11.11 13.26
C GLY A 402 -29.77 -9.93 12.28
N ASN A 403 -29.79 -8.71 12.80
CA ASN A 403 -29.76 -7.47 12.02
C ASN A 403 -28.32 -6.97 11.84
N CYS A 404 -27.79 -7.19 10.65
CA CYS A 404 -26.43 -6.86 10.26
C CYS A 404 -26.31 -6.68 8.74
N GLY A 405 -25.14 -6.23 8.29
CA GLY A 405 -24.86 -6.04 6.88
C GLY A 405 -23.51 -5.39 6.67
N LEU A 406 -23.37 -4.75 5.52
CA LEU A 406 -22.18 -3.98 5.15
C LEU A 406 -22.54 -2.49 5.10
N ASP A 407 -21.75 -1.67 5.77
CA ASP A 407 -21.78 -0.23 5.59
C ASP A 407 -21.03 0.14 4.32
N ALA A 408 -21.44 1.24 3.70
CA ALA A 408 -20.71 1.89 2.62
C ALA A 408 -20.70 3.40 2.87
N GLY A 409 -19.54 4.05 2.71
CA GLY A 409 -19.40 5.52 2.78
C GLY A 409 -18.35 6.03 3.76
N TYR A 410 -17.13 5.48 3.74
CA TYR A 410 -15.97 5.89 4.56
C TYR A 410 -16.10 5.60 6.05
N TRP A 411 -16.79 4.50 6.38
CA TRP A 411 -16.99 4.08 7.77
C TRP A 411 -15.93 3.08 8.26
N GLY A 412 -15.18 2.47 7.34
CA GLY A 412 -14.16 1.46 7.60
C GLY A 412 -12.93 1.94 8.36
N TYR A 413 -12.18 0.97 8.87
CA TYR A 413 -10.83 1.15 9.39
C TYR A 413 -9.84 1.35 8.24
N THR A 414 -9.96 0.53 7.21
CA THR A 414 -9.42 0.74 5.86
C THR A 414 -10.56 0.97 4.87
N GLY A 415 -10.24 1.44 3.66
CA GLY A 415 -11.22 1.58 2.59
C GLY A 415 -12.46 2.43 2.92
N VAL A 416 -13.59 2.03 2.35
CA VAL A 416 -14.87 2.74 2.41
C VAL A 416 -16.01 1.91 2.98
N ARG A 417 -15.82 0.60 3.17
CA ARG A 417 -16.79 -0.36 3.71
C ARG A 417 -16.32 -0.94 5.05
N ASN A 418 -17.27 -1.51 5.77
CA ASN A 418 -17.04 -2.35 6.95
C ASN A 418 -18.27 -3.25 7.16
N GLY A 419 -18.13 -4.31 7.94
CA GLY A 419 -19.28 -5.04 8.47
C GLY A 419 -19.92 -4.31 9.64
N PHE A 420 -21.24 -4.41 9.80
CA PHE A 420 -21.95 -3.93 10.99
C PHE A 420 -22.99 -4.93 11.50
N ALA A 421 -23.22 -4.94 12.81
CA ALA A 421 -24.40 -5.54 13.41
C ALA A 421 -25.02 -4.56 14.41
N ARG A 422 -26.35 -4.44 14.43
CA ARG A 422 -27.05 -3.42 15.24
C ARG A 422 -28.48 -3.83 15.52
N TYR A 423 -28.93 -3.79 16.77
CA TYR A 423 -30.34 -3.99 17.09
C TYR A 423 -30.67 -3.56 18.54
N ASN A 424 -31.88 -3.91 18.99
CA ASN A 424 -32.42 -3.58 20.32
C ASN A 424 -32.64 -4.80 21.23
N SER A 425 -32.38 -6.03 20.76
CA SER A 425 -32.47 -7.26 21.59
C SER A 425 -31.76 -8.46 20.97
N GLY A 426 -31.19 -9.33 21.80
CA GLY A 426 -30.60 -10.61 21.35
C GLY A 426 -29.23 -10.48 20.69
N TRP A 427 -28.77 -11.59 20.13
CA TRP A 427 -27.43 -11.72 19.53
C TRP A 427 -27.43 -11.37 18.05
N HIS A 428 -26.48 -10.52 17.65
CA HIS A 428 -26.24 -10.14 16.26
C HIS A 428 -24.76 -10.26 15.92
N ASP A 429 -24.44 -10.93 14.82
CA ASP A 429 -23.05 -11.12 14.38
C ASP A 429 -22.89 -11.05 12.86
N LEU A 430 -21.66 -10.77 12.46
CA LEU A 430 -21.14 -11.22 11.17
C LEU A 430 -20.19 -12.39 11.38
N HIS A 431 -20.25 -13.35 10.46
CA HIS A 431 -19.39 -14.52 10.52
C HIS A 431 -19.00 -15.04 9.13
N GLN A 432 -17.86 -15.72 9.06
CA GLN A 432 -17.36 -16.37 7.85
C GLN A 432 -16.79 -17.73 8.21
N THR A 433 -17.19 -18.76 7.47
CA THR A 433 -16.65 -20.10 7.56
C THR A 433 -15.43 -20.22 6.65
N VAL A 434 -14.29 -20.53 7.26
CA VAL A 434 -12.97 -20.57 6.63
C VAL A 434 -12.41 -21.98 6.74
N ALA A 435 -11.83 -22.47 5.63
CA ALA A 435 -11.14 -23.74 5.62
C ALA A 435 -9.82 -23.63 6.40
N VAL A 436 -9.54 -24.62 7.25
CA VAL A 436 -8.31 -24.69 8.04
C VAL A 436 -7.68 -26.08 7.92
N THR A 437 -6.39 -26.16 8.21
CA THR A 437 -5.69 -27.43 8.35
C THR A 437 -5.93 -27.97 9.75
N ALA A 438 -6.26 -29.26 9.86
CA ALA A 438 -6.46 -29.92 11.15
C ALA A 438 -5.16 -29.95 11.97
N ASN A 439 -5.32 -29.83 13.29
CA ASN A 439 -4.28 -29.85 14.32
C ASN A 439 -3.23 -28.74 14.16
N THR A 440 -3.65 -27.59 13.64
CA THR A 440 -2.77 -26.46 13.34
C THR A 440 -3.11 -25.27 14.22
N ASN A 441 -2.10 -24.56 14.69
CA ASN A 441 -2.27 -23.31 15.42
C ASN A 441 -2.54 -22.16 14.46
N TYR A 442 -3.48 -21.30 14.86
CA TYR A 442 -3.90 -20.13 14.11
C TYR A 442 -3.99 -18.92 15.01
N GLN A 443 -3.78 -17.75 14.41
CA GLN A 443 -4.08 -16.46 14.98
C GLN A 443 -5.17 -15.80 14.15
N LEU A 444 -6.29 -15.50 14.80
CA LEU A 444 -7.33 -14.61 14.30
C LEU A 444 -7.04 -13.19 14.81
N SER A 445 -7.09 -12.19 13.94
CA SER A 445 -7.19 -10.79 14.34
C SER A 445 -8.21 -10.03 13.51
N GLY A 446 -8.69 -8.90 14.03
CA GLY A 446 -9.63 -8.04 13.34
C GLY A 446 -9.82 -6.73 14.10
N TYR A 447 -10.34 -5.71 13.44
CA TYR A 447 -10.61 -4.41 14.03
C TYR A 447 -12.09 -4.27 14.34
N LEU A 448 -12.41 -3.72 15.51
CA LEU A 448 -13.79 -3.42 15.88
C LEU A 448 -13.92 -2.13 16.68
N ARG A 449 -15.13 -1.58 16.64
CA ARG A 449 -15.63 -0.52 17.54
C ARG A 449 -17.12 -0.70 17.77
N THR A 450 -17.65 -0.13 18.85
CA THR A 450 -19.04 -0.30 19.24
C THR A 450 -19.67 1.01 19.70
N SER A 451 -20.99 0.97 19.81
CA SER A 451 -21.74 1.96 20.60
C SER A 451 -21.26 2.03 22.06
N PRO A 452 -21.36 3.20 22.73
CA PRO A 452 -20.96 3.36 24.14
C PRO A 452 -21.75 2.53 25.15
N ASN A 453 -22.97 2.11 24.81
CA ASN A 453 -23.85 1.28 25.63
C ASN A 453 -23.68 -0.23 25.38
N SER A 454 -22.74 -0.65 24.53
CA SER A 454 -22.37 -2.07 24.39
C SER A 454 -21.80 -2.61 25.69
N ASP A 455 -22.40 -3.67 26.23
CA ASP A 455 -22.04 -4.22 27.54
C ASP A 455 -21.63 -5.69 27.49
N ASN A 456 -21.88 -6.39 26.38
CA ASN A 456 -21.48 -7.78 26.19
C ASN A 456 -21.33 -8.15 24.69
N GLY A 457 -20.08 -8.27 24.22
CA GLY A 457 -19.77 -8.70 22.85
C GLY A 457 -18.60 -9.68 22.78
N PHE A 458 -18.49 -10.36 21.65
CA PHE A 458 -17.49 -11.41 21.44
C PHE A 458 -16.89 -11.34 20.04
N PHE A 459 -15.58 -11.57 19.98
CA PHE A 459 -14.80 -11.71 18.75
C PHE A 459 -14.02 -13.01 18.84
N GLY A 460 -14.18 -13.93 17.88
CA GLY A 460 -13.59 -15.24 18.05
C GLY A 460 -13.83 -16.23 16.92
N VAL A 461 -13.63 -17.49 17.28
CA VAL A 461 -13.73 -18.65 16.39
C VAL A 461 -14.58 -19.72 17.06
N ARG A 462 -15.54 -20.26 16.31
CA ARG A 462 -16.36 -21.40 16.70
C ARG A 462 -16.28 -22.51 15.67
N GLY A 463 -16.65 -23.73 16.06
CA GLY A 463 -16.86 -24.82 15.11
C GLY A 463 -18.06 -24.53 14.21
N THR A 464 -18.19 -25.23 13.09
CA THR A 464 -19.37 -25.15 12.21
C THR A 464 -20.65 -25.67 12.87
N ASN A 465 -20.56 -26.20 14.08
CA ASN A 465 -21.65 -26.57 14.98
C ASN A 465 -21.93 -25.50 16.06
N ASP A 466 -21.42 -24.28 15.87
CA ASP A 466 -21.53 -23.12 16.76
C ASP A 466 -20.89 -23.26 18.16
N VAL A 467 -20.17 -24.36 18.43
CA VAL A 467 -19.42 -24.50 19.68
C VAL A 467 -18.16 -23.63 19.64
N VAL A 468 -18.06 -22.66 20.55
CA VAL A 468 -16.91 -21.75 20.67
C VAL A 468 -15.63 -22.55 20.90
N ILE A 469 -14.58 -22.18 20.14
CA ILE A 469 -13.23 -22.73 20.28
C ILE A 469 -12.36 -21.77 21.08
N ALA A 470 -12.37 -20.49 20.72
CA ALA A 470 -11.68 -19.42 21.43
C ALA A 470 -12.31 -18.07 21.07
N GLU A 471 -12.37 -17.15 22.02
CA GLU A 471 -12.93 -15.82 21.82
C GLU A 471 -12.37 -14.81 22.81
N ALA A 472 -12.46 -13.53 22.45
CA ALA A 472 -12.25 -12.40 23.34
C ALA A 472 -13.60 -11.75 23.64
N ASN A 473 -13.90 -11.54 24.92
CA ASN A 473 -15.05 -10.77 25.36
C ASN A 473 -14.70 -9.29 25.44
N PHE A 474 -15.64 -8.42 25.08
CA PHE A 474 -15.51 -6.98 25.17
C PHE A 474 -16.84 -6.31 25.59
N ARG A 475 -16.73 -5.05 26.02
CA ARG A 475 -17.87 -4.15 26.32
C ARG A 475 -17.89 -3.01 25.31
N ALA A 476 -17.97 -1.76 25.76
CA ALA A 476 -17.86 -0.60 24.90
C ALA A 476 -16.42 -0.44 24.38
N VAL A 477 -16.27 -0.32 23.06
CA VAL A 477 -14.99 -0.07 22.38
C VAL A 477 -15.13 1.19 21.54
N GLY A 478 -14.52 2.30 21.99
CA GLY A 478 -14.70 3.61 21.35
C GLY A 478 -13.98 3.75 20.01
N ALA A 479 -12.64 3.74 20.01
CA ALA A 479 -11.85 3.79 18.80
C ALA A 479 -11.71 2.40 18.17
N TRP A 480 -11.47 2.35 16.86
CA TRP A 480 -11.10 1.11 16.17
C TRP A 480 -9.93 0.43 16.89
N THR A 481 -10.20 -0.76 17.41
CA THR A 481 -9.26 -1.50 18.26
C THR A 481 -9.05 -2.88 17.66
N ARG A 482 -7.78 -3.30 17.59
CA ARG A 482 -7.41 -4.64 17.12
C ARG A 482 -7.66 -5.66 18.22
N PHE A 483 -8.39 -6.71 17.90
CA PHE A 483 -8.53 -7.90 18.74
C PHE A 483 -7.70 -9.03 18.15
N THR A 484 -7.20 -9.92 19.01
CA THR A 484 -6.42 -11.08 18.60
C THR A 484 -6.80 -12.29 19.45
N VAL A 485 -7.03 -13.42 18.79
CA VAL A 485 -7.42 -14.70 19.41
C VAL A 485 -6.57 -15.80 18.80
N ASN A 486 -5.82 -16.52 19.63
CA ASN A 486 -5.05 -17.69 19.22
C ASN A 486 -5.86 -18.96 19.51
N PHE A 487 -5.84 -19.93 18.59
CA PHE A 487 -6.51 -21.21 18.79
C PHE A 487 -5.82 -22.34 18.01
N ASN A 488 -6.09 -23.59 18.39
CA ASN A 488 -5.76 -24.77 17.59
C ASN A 488 -7.03 -25.31 16.93
N SER A 489 -6.96 -25.65 15.64
CA SER A 489 -8.12 -26.17 14.90
C SER A 489 -8.64 -27.52 15.44
N GLY A 490 -7.81 -28.27 16.17
CA GLY A 490 -8.08 -29.66 16.53
C GLY A 490 -8.33 -30.50 15.27
N SER A 491 -9.20 -31.50 15.33
CA SER A 491 -9.51 -32.32 14.16
C SER A 491 -10.34 -31.61 13.07
N ARG A 492 -10.66 -30.31 13.23
CA ARG A 492 -11.53 -29.57 12.30
C ARG A 492 -10.77 -29.15 11.04
N THR A 493 -11.44 -29.25 9.90
CA THR A 493 -10.96 -28.76 8.60
C THR A 493 -11.64 -27.45 8.16
N ALA A 494 -12.59 -26.96 8.96
CA ALA A 494 -13.23 -25.68 8.79
C ALA A 494 -13.62 -25.10 10.17
N VAL A 495 -13.60 -23.79 10.28
CA VAL A 495 -14.05 -23.04 11.46
C VAL A 495 -14.83 -21.82 11.03
N THR A 496 -15.67 -21.29 11.91
CA THR A 496 -16.44 -20.06 11.69
C THR A 496 -15.82 -18.95 12.52
N VAL A 497 -15.20 -17.97 11.87
CA VAL A 497 -14.76 -16.73 12.52
C VAL A 497 -15.96 -15.80 12.68
N PHE A 498 -16.04 -15.04 13.77
CA PHE A 498 -17.17 -14.15 14.02
C PHE A 498 -16.79 -12.94 14.86
N GLY A 499 -17.57 -11.87 14.69
CA GLY A 499 -17.64 -10.74 15.61
C GLY A 499 -19.09 -10.36 15.82
N GLY A 500 -19.52 -10.19 17.07
CA GLY A 500 -20.90 -9.89 17.39
C GLY A 500 -21.14 -9.32 18.78
N VAL A 501 -22.37 -8.87 19.01
CA VAL A 501 -22.81 -8.23 20.25
C VAL A 501 -24.18 -8.75 20.68
N TRP A 502 -24.37 -8.85 21.99
CA TRP A 502 -25.71 -8.90 22.57
C TRP A 502 -26.25 -7.48 22.68
N THR A 503 -27.47 -7.26 22.21
CA THR A 503 -28.07 -5.93 22.13
C THR A 503 -29.21 -5.77 23.13
N ASP A 504 -29.04 -6.14 24.40
CA ASP A 504 -30.16 -6.27 25.35
C ASP A 504 -30.51 -4.97 26.12
N HIS A 505 -29.79 -3.88 25.88
CA HIS A 505 -29.92 -2.60 26.60
C HIS A 505 -30.12 -1.42 25.65
N GLY A 506 -31.13 -1.55 24.78
CA GLY A 506 -31.46 -0.54 23.75
C GLY A 506 -30.65 -0.72 22.48
N ASP A 507 -30.56 0.34 21.68
CA ASP A 507 -29.89 0.31 20.39
C ASP A 507 -28.37 0.20 20.57
N ILE A 508 -27.85 -1.00 20.32
CA ILE A 508 -26.42 -1.33 20.42
C ILE A 508 -25.95 -1.72 19.03
N TRP A 509 -24.78 -1.19 18.64
CA TRP A 509 -24.12 -1.52 17.39
C TRP A 509 -22.66 -1.90 17.58
N ILE A 510 -22.16 -2.71 16.64
CA ILE A 510 -20.76 -3.03 16.39
C ILE A 510 -20.42 -2.79 14.92
N GLN A 511 -19.23 -2.28 14.67
CA GLN A 511 -18.60 -2.23 13.35
C GLN A 511 -17.30 -3.03 13.37
N LEU A 512 -17.04 -3.71 12.27
CA LEU A 512 -16.04 -4.76 12.13
C LEU A 512 -15.27 -4.56 10.83
N ASP A 513 -13.94 -4.68 10.85
CA ASP A 513 -13.12 -4.51 9.66
C ASP A 513 -11.80 -5.30 9.74
N ASP A 514 -11.15 -5.49 8.59
CA ASP A 514 -9.78 -5.98 8.43
C ASP A 514 -9.44 -7.26 9.20
N PHE A 515 -10.22 -8.31 8.92
CA PHE A 515 -9.98 -9.63 9.51
C PHE A 515 -8.74 -10.30 8.92
N SER A 516 -8.03 -11.02 9.77
CA SER A 516 -6.96 -11.93 9.36
C SER A 516 -7.06 -13.23 10.12
N LEU A 517 -7.00 -14.35 9.39
CA LEU A 517 -6.79 -15.68 9.95
C LEU A 517 -5.55 -16.28 9.32
N THR A 518 -4.46 -16.37 10.07
CA THR A 518 -3.15 -16.89 9.60
C THR A 518 -2.64 -18.00 10.50
N ARG A 519 -1.79 -18.88 9.97
CA ARG A 519 -1.12 -19.90 10.78
C ARG A 519 -0.13 -19.22 11.74
N ALA A 520 -0.11 -19.68 12.99
CA ALA A 520 0.68 -19.10 14.08
C ALA A 520 1.94 -19.92 14.40
#